data_AF-A0A7C5JM05-F1
#
_entry.id   AF-A0A7C5JM05-F1
#
_cell.length_a   1.000
_cell.length_b   1.000
_cell.length_c   1.000
_cell.angle_alpha   90.00
_cell.angle_beta   90.00
_cell.angle_gamma   90.00
#
_symmetry.space_group_name_H-M   'P 1'
#
loop_
_entity.id
_entity.type
_entity.pdbx_description
1 polymer ?
#
loop_
_entity_poly.entity_id
_entity_poly.type
_entity_poly.pdbx_seq_one_letter_code
_entity_poly.pdbx_strand_id
1 'polypeptide(L)'
;MSTLKFGEKKLFEKIFDMNDGYLLDFSNARLQEFLNDFEIDLGSDKYNKYGSSKAKRFRAFWEVEPDEIVTPVLKGLLDYSILNSDITAKD
;
A
#
# COMPACT_ATOMS: atom_id res chain seq x y z
N MET A 1 -2.64 14.70 3.74
CA MET A 1 -1.92 14.40 2.49
C MET A 1 -0.45 14.25 2.78
N SER A 2 0.16 13.17 2.30
CA SER A 2 1.59 12.94 2.40
C SER A 2 2.40 13.88 1.53
N THR A 3 3.66 14.10 1.88
CA THR A 3 4.61 14.93 1.12
C THR A 3 5.27 14.18 -0.04
N LEU A 4 4.87 12.92 -0.29
CA LEU A 4 5.36 12.09 -1.38
C LEU A 4 5.28 12.80 -2.74
N LYS A 5 6.43 12.92 -3.38
CA LYS A 5 6.56 13.46 -4.74
C LYS A 5 6.14 12.42 -5.76
N PHE A 6 5.85 12.87 -6.98
CA PHE A 6 5.47 12.00 -8.09
C PHE A 6 6.43 10.82 -8.30
N GLY A 7 7.74 11.09 -8.28
CA GLY A 7 8.77 10.04 -8.45
C GLY A 7 8.75 8.99 -7.34
N GLU A 8 8.53 9.39 -6.09
CA GLU A 8 8.45 8.49 -4.94
C GLU A 8 7.20 7.62 -5.03
N LYS A 9 6.04 8.21 -5.39
CA LYS A 9 4.81 7.44 -5.64
C LYS A 9 5.02 6.39 -6.73
N LYS A 10 5.68 6.75 -7.84
CA LYS A 10 6.01 5.80 -8.92
C LYS A 10 6.99 4.71 -8.50
N LEU A 11 7.95 5.04 -7.64
CA LEU A 11 8.85 4.04 -7.07
C LEU A 11 8.08 3.03 -6.20
N PHE A 12 7.22 3.51 -5.28
CA PHE A 12 6.40 2.64 -4.44
C PHE A 12 5.41 1.81 -5.24
N GLU A 13 4.76 2.39 -6.26
CA GLU A 13 3.89 1.63 -7.17
C GLU A 13 4.63 0.47 -7.84
N LYS A 14 5.90 0.67 -8.22
CA LYS A 14 6.73 -0.37 -8.83
C LYS A 14 7.15 -1.42 -7.79
N ILE A 15 7.61 -1.01 -6.61
CA ILE A 15 8.05 -1.93 -5.55
C ILE A 15 6.88 -2.82 -5.09
N PHE A 16 5.69 -2.22 -4.94
CA PHE A 16 4.50 -2.94 -4.46
C PHE A 16 3.69 -3.58 -5.58
N ASP A 17 4.25 -3.73 -6.78
CA ASP A 17 3.58 -4.28 -7.97
C ASP A 17 2.13 -3.81 -8.13
N MET A 18 1.93 -2.49 -8.06
CA MET A 18 0.60 -1.87 -8.14
C MET A 18 0.07 -1.72 -9.57
N ASN A 19 0.69 -2.43 -10.51
CA ASN A 19 0.24 -2.52 -11.88
C ASN A 19 -1.09 -3.28 -11.90
N ASP A 20 -2.04 -2.84 -12.73
CA ASP A 20 -3.34 -3.50 -12.93
C ASP A 20 -4.25 -3.67 -11.69
N GLY A 21 -3.98 -2.94 -10.61
CA GLY A 21 -4.83 -2.96 -9.41
C GLY A 21 -4.37 -3.92 -8.30
N TYR A 22 -3.18 -4.50 -8.44
CA TYR A 22 -2.53 -5.30 -7.40
C TYR A 22 -1.84 -4.43 -6.34
N LEU A 23 -1.43 -5.07 -5.25
CA LEU A 23 -0.64 -4.47 -4.18
C LEU A 23 0.05 -5.66 -3.52
N LEU A 24 1.29 -5.92 -3.96
CA LEU A 24 2.02 -7.15 -3.69
C LEU A 24 1.13 -8.38 -3.97
N ASP A 25 1.31 -9.46 -3.23
CA ASP A 25 0.51 -10.70 -3.32
C ASP A 25 -0.74 -10.66 -2.43
N PHE A 26 -1.11 -9.49 -1.90
CA PHE A 26 -2.24 -9.39 -0.97
C PHE A 26 -3.58 -9.65 -1.65
N SER A 27 -4.38 -10.53 -1.04
CA SER A 27 -5.84 -10.50 -1.20
C SER A 27 -6.45 -9.32 -0.44
N ASN A 28 -7.69 -8.94 -0.75
CA ASN A 28 -8.36 -7.85 -0.02
C ASN A 28 -8.43 -8.12 1.50
N ALA A 29 -8.66 -9.37 1.89
CA ALA A 29 -8.75 -9.76 3.30
C ALA A 29 -7.39 -9.64 4.01
N ARG A 30 -6.31 -10.18 3.40
CA ARG A 30 -4.96 -10.08 3.98
C ARG A 30 -4.45 -8.64 4.01
N LEU A 31 -4.78 -7.83 3.00
CA LEU A 31 -4.44 -6.41 3.01
C LEU A 31 -5.13 -5.70 4.17
N GLN A 32 -6.41 -5.98 4.42
CA GLN A 32 -7.12 -5.36 5.53
C GLN A 32 -6.57 -5.83 6.89
N GLU A 33 -6.22 -7.11 7.01
CA GLU A 33 -5.55 -7.64 8.21
C GLU A 33 -4.23 -6.90 8.48
N PHE A 34 -3.38 -6.75 7.46
CA PHE A 34 -2.15 -5.96 7.56
C PHE A 34 -2.41 -4.50 7.96
N LEU A 35 -3.45 -3.86 7.41
CA LEU A 35 -3.76 -2.45 7.70
C LEU A 35 -4.42 -2.23 9.07
N ASN A 36 -4.98 -3.28 9.69
CA ASN A 36 -5.53 -3.19 11.04
C ASN A 36 -4.45 -2.88 12.08
N ASP A 37 -3.20 -3.32 11.87
CA ASP A 37 -2.05 -2.99 12.73
C ASP A 37 -1.76 -1.47 12.77
N PHE A 38 -2.28 -0.74 11.79
CA PHE A 38 -2.16 0.72 11.66
C PHE A 38 -3.50 1.44 11.86
N GLU A 39 -4.55 0.74 12.31
CA GLU A 39 -5.91 1.26 12.50
C GLU A 39 -6.51 1.88 11.21
N ILE A 40 -6.18 1.34 10.04
CA ILE A 40 -6.64 1.84 8.73
C ILE A 40 -7.69 0.91 8.12
N ASP A 41 -8.87 1.45 7.83
CA ASP A 41 -9.87 0.83 6.95
C ASP A 41 -9.73 1.37 5.52
N LEU A 42 -9.01 0.64 4.65
CA LEU A 42 -8.85 1.02 3.24
C LEU A 42 -10.19 0.90 2.47
N GLY A 43 -11.17 0.22 3.05
CA GLY A 43 -12.54 0.11 2.58
C GLY A 43 -13.32 1.41 2.57
N SER A 44 -12.91 2.36 3.41
CA SER A 44 -13.60 3.62 3.64
C SER A 44 -13.80 4.45 2.37
N ASP A 45 -14.97 5.10 2.27
CA ASP A 45 -15.33 5.96 1.14
C ASP A 45 -14.36 7.12 0.90
N LYS A 46 -13.64 7.57 1.95
CA LYS A 46 -12.62 8.62 1.81
C LYS A 46 -11.48 8.22 0.86
N TYR A 47 -11.27 6.92 0.64
CA TYR A 47 -10.26 6.39 -0.29
C TYR A 47 -10.84 6.01 -1.67
N ASN A 48 -12.11 6.26 -1.95
CA ASN A 48 -12.76 5.83 -3.20
C ASN A 48 -12.56 6.79 -4.39
N LYS A 49 -11.66 7.78 -4.25
CA LYS A 49 -11.40 8.83 -5.27
C LYS A 49 -11.14 8.28 -6.68
N TYR A 50 -10.41 7.16 -6.77
CA TYR A 50 -9.99 6.57 -8.04
C TYR A 50 -10.78 5.30 -8.41
N GLY A 51 -11.74 4.90 -7.57
CA GLY A 51 -12.51 3.66 -7.65
C GLY A 51 -12.14 2.64 -6.56
N SER A 52 -12.79 1.49 -6.60
CA SER A 52 -12.84 0.53 -5.47
C SER A 52 -11.73 -0.52 -5.43
N SER A 53 -10.80 -0.57 -6.39
CA SER A 53 -9.69 -1.52 -6.32
C SER A 53 -8.69 -1.14 -5.22
N LYS A 54 -8.04 -2.13 -4.61
CA LYS A 54 -7.06 -1.91 -3.54
C LYS A 54 -5.94 -0.93 -3.92
N ALA A 55 -5.35 -1.05 -5.11
CA ALA A 55 -4.32 -0.12 -5.56
C ALA A 55 -4.85 1.31 -5.73
N LYS A 56 -6.07 1.46 -6.24
CA LYS A 56 -6.72 2.77 -6.43
C LYS A 56 -6.99 3.43 -5.08
N ARG A 57 -7.47 2.67 -4.11
CA ARG A 57 -7.68 3.13 -2.74
C ARG A 57 -6.35 3.47 -2.05
N PHE A 58 -5.30 2.68 -2.28
CA PHE A 58 -3.98 2.96 -1.72
C PHE A 58 -3.34 4.25 -2.29
N ARG A 59 -3.56 4.57 -3.57
CA ARG A 59 -3.19 5.88 -4.14
C ARG A 59 -3.94 7.02 -3.45
N ALA A 60 -5.24 6.85 -3.20
CA ALA A 60 -6.04 7.84 -2.49
C ALA A 60 -5.59 7.98 -1.03
N PHE A 61 -5.18 6.89 -0.38
CA PHE A 61 -4.60 6.91 0.97
C PHE A 61 -3.41 7.86 1.08
N TRP A 62 -2.45 7.83 0.13
CA TRP A 62 -1.34 8.79 0.11
C TRP A 62 -1.77 10.25 -0.01
N GLU A 63 -2.90 10.50 -0.66
CA GLU A 63 -3.42 11.85 -0.88
C GLU A 63 -4.26 12.36 0.29
N VAL A 64 -4.93 11.46 1.01
CA VAL A 64 -5.81 11.81 2.13
C VAL A 64 -4.99 11.95 3.40
N GLU A 65 -4.20 10.93 3.74
CA GLU A 65 -3.54 10.81 5.04
C GLU A 65 -2.23 11.60 5.10
N PRO A 66 -1.80 12.06 6.29
CA PRO A 66 -0.55 12.78 6.47
C PRO A 66 0.65 11.80 6.57
N ASP A 67 1.88 12.33 6.55
CA ASP A 67 3.09 11.50 6.55
C ASP A 67 3.20 10.60 7.79
N GLU A 68 2.74 11.07 8.94
CA GLU A 68 2.75 10.31 10.20
C GLU A 68 1.94 9.01 10.11
N ILE A 69 0.95 8.95 9.21
CA ILE A 69 0.12 7.78 8.96
C ILE A 69 0.65 6.98 7.75
N VAL A 70 1.11 7.66 6.70
CA VAL A 70 1.58 7.01 5.48
C VAL A 70 2.93 6.30 5.67
N THR A 71 3.86 6.90 6.40
CA THR A 71 5.23 6.37 6.55
C THR A 71 5.28 5.00 7.25
N PRO A 72 4.58 4.76 8.38
CA PRO A 72 4.59 3.44 9.02
C PRO A 72 4.04 2.33 8.11
N VAL A 73 2.97 2.61 7.36
CA VAL A 73 2.35 1.66 6.43
C VAL A 73 3.31 1.31 5.29
N LEU A 74 3.95 2.31 4.68
CA LEU A 74 4.95 2.09 3.63
C LEU A 74 6.12 1.25 4.14
N LYS A 75 6.59 1.52 5.37
CA LYS A 75 7.65 0.72 5.99
C LYS A 75 7.23 -0.72 6.19
N GLY A 76 6.02 -0.98 6.71
CA GLY A 76 5.52 -2.34 6.89
C GLY A 76 5.41 -3.12 5.56
N LEU A 77 4.96 -2.45 4.49
CA LEU A 77 4.89 -3.07 3.16
C LEU A 77 6.28 -3.35 2.58
N LEU A 78 7.25 -2.46 2.80
CA LEU A 78 8.65 -2.68 2.41
C LEU A 78 9.24 -3.88 3.14
N ASP A 79 9.08 -3.94 4.47
CA ASP A 79 9.57 -5.04 5.31
C ASP A 79 8.95 -6.38 4.83
N TYR A 80 7.65 -6.40 4.53
CA TYR A 80 6.97 -7.57 3.95
C TYR A 80 7.51 -7.95 2.56
N SER A 81 7.76 -6.97 1.68
CA SER A 81 8.28 -7.22 0.33
C SER A 81 9.67 -7.87 0.36
N ILE A 82 10.53 -7.42 1.28
CA ILE A 82 11.88 -7.96 1.46
C ILE A 82 11.79 -9.40 1.97
N LEU A 83 11.00 -9.64 3.03
CA LEU A 83 10.84 -10.97 3.61
C LEU A 83 10.34 -12.00 2.59
N ASN A 84 9.37 -11.62 1.75
CA ASN A 84 8.86 -12.53 0.70
C ASN A 84 9.86 -12.74 -0.43
N SER A 85 10.64 -11.73 -0.82
CA SER A 85 11.69 -11.91 -1.83
C SER A 85 12.77 -12.90 -1.37
N ASP A 86 13.13 -12.88 -0.08
CA ASP A 86 14.12 -13.80 0.52
C ASP A 86 13.59 -15.22 0.67
N ILE A 87 12.27 -15.39 0.84
CA ILE A 87 11.62 -16.72 0.85
C ILE A 87 11.64 -17.33 -0.55
N THR A 88 11.42 -16.53 -1.60
CA THR A 88 11.42 -17.03 -2.99
C THR A 88 12.81 -17.32 -3.58
N ALA A 89 13.88 -16.80 -2.96
CA ALA A 89 15.25 -17.01 -3.43
C ALA A 89 15.93 -18.28 -2.84
N LYS A 90 15.21 -19.07 -2.03
CA LYS A 90 15.74 -20.25 -1.33
C LYS A 90 15.42 -21.61 -1.97
N ASP A 91 14.89 -21.62 -3.18
CA ASP A 91 14.63 -22.86 -3.94
C ASP A 91 15.64 -23.08 -5.08
#